data_AF-G7H1T4-F1
#
_entry.id   AF-G7H1T4-F1
#
_cell.length_a   1.000
_cell.length_b   1.000
_cell.length_c   1.000
_cell.angle_alpha   90.00
_cell.angle_beta   90.00
_cell.angle_gamma   90.00
#
_symmetry.space_group_name_H-M   'P 1'
#
loop_
_entity.id
_entity.type
_entity.pdbx_description
1 polymer ?
#
loop_
_entity_poly.entity_id
_entity_poly.type
_entity_poly.pdbx_seq_one_letter_code
_entity_poly.pdbx_strand_id
1 'polypeptide(L)'
;MGDVERHSITINRVASRLNGSDTMITMTDGRFGIPLPLPDEESPQQIIVVGGGGDGESGDDSSGVADLVEQPAKVMRIGTMIKQLLEEVKAAPLDEASRNRLRDIHKSSIRELEDGLAPELREELERLALPFTDDETPSDAELRIAQAQLVGWLEGLFHGIQTALFAQQMAARAQLEQMRQGALPGPAGNPGHPQGPGQYL
;
A
#
# COMPACT_ATOMS: atom_id res chain seq x y z
N MET A 1 -51.46 -2.82 -45.35
CA MET A 1 -52.08 -1.78 -44.50
C MET A 1 -51.42 -1.86 -43.14
N GLY A 2 -50.66 -0.84 -42.74
CA GLY A 2 -50.28 -0.61 -41.34
C GLY A 2 -48.91 -1.10 -40.87
N ASP A 3 -47.90 -0.25 -41.08
CA ASP A 3 -46.63 -0.13 -40.37
C ASP A 3 -46.81 0.12 -38.85
N VAL A 4 -45.91 -0.40 -38.00
CA VAL A 4 -45.35 0.29 -36.82
C VAL A 4 -43.94 -0.28 -36.46
N GLU A 5 -42.93 0.33 -37.06
CA GLU A 5 -41.67 0.87 -36.51
C GLU A 5 -41.01 0.42 -35.17
N ARG A 6 -39.69 0.14 -35.31
CA ARG A 6 -38.49 0.45 -34.48
C ARG A 6 -38.32 -0.28 -33.12
N HIS A 7 -37.16 -0.79 -32.69
CA HIS A 7 -35.77 -0.37 -32.87
C HIS A 7 -34.82 -1.59 -32.90
N SER A 8 -33.91 -1.64 -33.86
CA SER A 8 -32.72 -2.51 -33.87
C SER A 8 -31.47 -1.63 -33.77
N ILE A 9 -30.57 -1.92 -32.84
CA ILE A 9 -29.21 -1.35 -32.84
C ILE A 9 -28.24 -2.50 -33.07
N THR A 10 -27.81 -2.62 -34.31
CA THR A 10 -26.78 -3.54 -34.79
C THR A 10 -25.41 -2.92 -34.53
N ILE A 11 -24.56 -3.65 -33.81
CA ILE A 11 -23.15 -3.34 -33.59
C ILE A 11 -22.43 -3.51 -34.94
N ASN A 12 -21.91 -2.43 -35.51
CA ASN A 12 -21.04 -2.50 -36.68
C ASN A 12 -19.61 -2.15 -36.30
N ARG A 13 -18.69 -3.06 -36.63
CA ARG A 13 -17.26 -3.01 -36.38
C ARG A 13 -16.59 -2.17 -37.47
N VAL A 14 -15.86 -1.12 -37.10
CA VAL A 14 -14.87 -0.49 -38.01
C VAL A 14 -13.50 -0.61 -37.38
N ALA A 15 -12.67 -1.44 -38.00
CA ALA A 15 -11.23 -1.45 -37.81
C ALA A 15 -10.62 -0.35 -38.68
N SER A 16 -9.70 0.43 -38.12
CA SER A 16 -8.33 0.62 -38.63
C SER A 16 -7.76 1.99 -38.26
N ARG A 17 -6.71 1.92 -37.43
CA ARG A 17 -5.46 2.72 -37.41
C ARG A 17 -5.50 4.10 -38.07
N LEU A 18 -5.14 5.14 -37.32
CA LEU A 18 -3.85 5.83 -37.39
C LEU A 18 -3.93 7.19 -36.65
N ASN A 19 -2.80 7.55 -36.05
CA ASN A 19 -2.37 8.88 -35.63
C ASN A 19 -2.93 9.45 -34.32
N GLY A 20 -1.97 9.83 -33.46
CA GLY A 20 -2.21 10.44 -32.17
C GLY A 20 -2.90 11.79 -32.27
N SER A 21 -3.69 12.08 -31.25
CA SER A 21 -4.03 13.41 -30.76
C SER A 21 -4.68 13.22 -29.39
N ASP A 22 -3.86 13.36 -28.36
CA ASP A 22 -4.10 14.34 -27.30
C ASP A 22 -5.57 14.60 -26.96
N THR A 23 -6.14 13.81 -26.05
CA THR A 23 -7.36 14.22 -25.34
C THR A 23 -6.94 15.00 -24.10
N MET A 24 -6.47 16.23 -24.33
CA MET A 24 -6.39 17.27 -23.32
C MET A 24 -7.81 17.81 -23.10
N ILE A 25 -8.44 17.39 -22.00
CA ILE A 25 -9.60 18.12 -21.48
C ILE A 25 -9.04 19.40 -20.85
N THR A 26 -9.07 20.50 -21.61
CA THR A 26 -8.83 21.84 -21.06
C THR A 26 -10.10 22.28 -20.33
N MET A 27 -10.09 22.20 -19.00
CA MET A 27 -10.99 22.99 -18.18
C MET A 27 -10.35 24.37 -18.00
N THR A 28 -10.87 25.36 -18.69
CA THR A 28 -10.55 26.76 -18.45
C THR A 28 -11.25 27.23 -17.17
N ASP A 29 -10.57 27.16 -16.04
CA ASP A 29 -10.69 28.20 -15.02
C ASP A 29 -9.37 28.36 -14.26
N GLY A 30 -9.07 29.61 -13.90
CA GLY A 30 -7.73 30.07 -13.59
C GLY A 30 -7.10 29.50 -12.31
N ARG A 31 -5.78 29.31 -12.40
CA ARG A 31 -4.75 29.15 -11.35
C ARG A 31 -4.37 27.69 -11.00
N PHE A 32 -3.18 27.33 -11.52
CA PHE A 32 -2.25 26.30 -11.03
C PHE A 32 -2.83 24.92 -10.68
N GLY A 33 -2.90 24.04 -11.69
CA GLY A 33 -3.06 22.59 -11.49
C GLY A 33 -1.85 21.85 -12.06
N ILE A 34 -0.97 21.32 -11.20
CA ILE A 34 -0.03 20.27 -11.59
C ILE A 34 -0.87 18.99 -11.73
N PRO A 35 -0.90 18.30 -12.88
CA PRO A 35 -1.64 17.05 -13.01
C PRO A 35 -0.97 15.98 -12.13
N LEU A 36 -1.67 15.57 -11.06
CA LEU A 36 -1.31 14.37 -10.31
C LEU A 36 -1.75 13.15 -11.12
N PRO A 37 -0.87 12.17 -11.41
CA PRO A 37 -1.29 10.91 -12.00
C PRO A 37 -2.12 10.13 -10.98
N LEU A 38 -3.34 9.74 -11.36
CA LEU A 38 -4.12 8.75 -10.62
C LEU A 38 -3.40 7.40 -10.73
N PRO A 39 -3.32 6.59 -9.66
CA PRO A 39 -2.82 5.23 -9.78
C PRO A 39 -3.83 4.42 -10.60
N ASP A 40 -3.40 3.89 -11.75
CA ASP A 40 -4.17 2.90 -12.49
C ASP A 40 -4.34 1.64 -11.62
N GLU A 41 -5.59 1.25 -11.41
CA GLU A 41 -5.96 -0.01 -10.79
C GLU A 41 -5.43 -1.18 -11.66
N GLU A 42 -4.88 -2.19 -10.98
CA GLU A 42 -4.48 -3.50 -11.51
C GLU A 42 -3.19 -3.55 -12.35
N SER A 43 -2.05 -3.56 -11.65
CA SER A 43 -0.87 -4.31 -12.09
C SER A 43 -0.28 -5.06 -10.91
N PRO A 44 -0.08 -6.40 -10.98
CA PRO A 44 0.55 -7.14 -9.90
C PRO A 44 2.00 -6.67 -9.76
N GLN A 45 2.29 -5.95 -8.68
CA GLN A 45 3.64 -5.49 -8.37
C GLN A 45 4.52 -6.71 -8.09
N GLN A 46 5.31 -7.11 -9.08
CA GLN A 46 6.40 -8.05 -8.89
C GLN A 46 7.46 -7.36 -8.03
N ILE A 47 7.52 -7.73 -6.76
CA ILE A 47 8.58 -7.33 -5.84
C ILE A 47 9.91 -7.86 -6.41
N ILE A 48 10.70 -7.00 -7.03
CA ILE A 48 12.09 -7.29 -7.38
C ILE A 48 12.93 -6.85 -6.19
N VAL A 49 13.31 -7.81 -5.35
CA VAL A 49 14.38 -7.62 -4.35
C VAL A 49 15.70 -7.58 -5.12
N VAL A 50 16.21 -6.37 -5.41
CA VAL A 50 17.58 -6.21 -5.91
C VAL A 50 18.51 -6.24 -4.70
N GLY A 51 19.11 -7.41 -4.43
CA GLY A 51 20.26 -7.52 -3.55
C GLY A 51 21.47 -6.88 -4.21
N GLY A 52 21.78 -5.63 -3.84
CA GLY A 52 22.98 -4.92 -4.25
C GLY A 52 23.98 -4.87 -3.09
N GLY A 53 25.04 -5.68 -3.17
CA GLY A 53 26.17 -5.60 -2.27
C GLY A 53 26.95 -4.29 -2.48
N GLY A 54 27.11 -3.53 -1.41
CA GLY A 54 27.95 -2.33 -1.35
C GLY A 54 28.08 -1.87 0.09
N ASP A 55 29.23 -2.14 0.70
CA ASP A 55 29.65 -1.58 1.98
C ASP A 55 29.58 -0.05 1.93
N GLY A 56 28.74 0.52 2.79
CA GLY A 56 28.58 1.95 2.98
C GLY A 56 27.60 2.23 4.11
N GLU A 57 28.11 2.41 5.33
CA GLU A 57 27.37 2.94 6.48
C GLU A 57 26.66 4.24 6.09
N SER A 58 25.36 4.15 5.84
CA SER A 58 24.46 5.28 5.65
C SER A 58 23.04 4.83 6.01
N GLY A 59 22.70 4.97 7.29
CA GLY A 59 21.33 5.03 7.81
C GLY A 59 20.35 3.99 7.27
N ASP A 60 20.47 2.76 7.73
CA ASP A 60 19.56 1.64 7.44
C ASP A 60 18.22 1.75 8.21
N ASP A 61 17.49 2.85 8.02
CA ASP A 61 16.11 2.97 8.51
C ASP A 61 15.12 2.26 7.57
N SER A 62 15.58 1.79 6.40
CA SER A 62 14.78 1.03 5.45
C SER A 62 14.54 -0.42 5.87
N SER A 63 15.52 -1.05 6.52
CA SER A 63 15.35 -2.40 7.06
C SER A 63 14.39 -2.38 8.25
N GLY A 64 14.56 -1.43 9.18
CA GLY A 64 13.89 -1.45 10.48
C GLY A 64 12.36 -1.48 10.46
N VAL A 65 11.70 -0.86 9.48
CA VAL A 65 10.21 -0.86 9.40
C VAL A 65 9.67 -2.16 8.80
N ALA A 66 10.36 -2.71 7.80
CA ALA A 66 9.98 -4.01 7.23
C ALA A 66 10.30 -5.16 8.20
N ASP A 67 11.31 -4.98 9.05
CA ASP A 67 11.77 -5.96 10.03
C ASP A 67 10.80 -6.14 11.22
N LEU A 68 9.83 -5.23 11.40
CA LEU A 68 8.78 -5.38 12.41
C LEU A 68 7.94 -6.65 12.19
N VAL A 69 7.86 -7.14 10.96
CA VAL A 69 7.12 -8.36 10.61
C VAL A 69 8.07 -9.40 10.03
N GLU A 70 8.56 -10.28 10.90
CA GLU A 70 9.52 -11.34 10.55
C GLU A 70 8.95 -12.32 9.50
N GLN A 71 7.63 -12.61 9.56
CA GLN A 71 6.97 -13.54 8.64
C GLN A 71 5.70 -12.94 8.00
N PRO A 72 5.81 -12.01 7.04
CA PRO A 72 4.66 -11.28 6.49
C PRO A 72 3.58 -12.18 5.91
N ALA A 73 3.98 -13.21 5.16
CA ALA A 73 3.04 -14.17 4.54
C ALA A 73 2.25 -14.98 5.58
N LYS A 74 2.87 -15.31 6.73
CA LYS A 74 2.22 -16.04 7.82
C LYS A 74 1.18 -15.15 8.51
N VAL A 75 1.59 -13.93 8.89
CA VAL A 75 0.72 -12.94 9.54
C VAL A 75 -0.49 -12.60 8.66
N MET A 76 -0.29 -12.38 7.35
CA MET A 76 -1.39 -12.11 6.42
C MET A 76 -2.38 -13.27 6.30
N ARG A 77 -1.89 -14.51 6.26
CA ARG A 77 -2.72 -15.72 6.19
C ARG A 77 -3.60 -15.84 7.44
N ILE A 78 -3.02 -15.64 8.62
CA ILE A 78 -3.74 -15.72 9.89
C ILE A 78 -4.74 -14.57 10.00
N GLY A 79 -4.35 -13.33 9.64
CA GLY A 79 -5.25 -12.18 9.64
C GLY A 79 -6.48 -12.37 8.74
N THR A 80 -6.28 -12.94 7.54
CA THR A 80 -7.39 -13.25 6.63
C THR A 80 -8.31 -14.33 7.19
N MET A 81 -7.75 -15.36 7.83
CA MET A 81 -8.53 -16.40 8.50
C MET A 81 -9.39 -15.81 9.64
N ILE A 82 -8.79 -15.00 10.52
CA ILE A 82 -9.49 -14.29 11.61
C ILE A 82 -10.63 -13.43 11.05
N LYS A 83 -10.37 -12.67 9.98
CA LYS A 83 -11.38 -11.85 9.32
C LYS A 83 -12.56 -12.67 8.78
N GLN A 84 -12.29 -13.82 8.15
CA GLN A 84 -13.35 -14.71 7.68
C GLN A 84 -14.17 -15.27 8.85
N LEU A 85 -13.54 -15.70 9.94
CA LEU A 85 -14.23 -16.19 11.13
C LEU A 85 -15.10 -15.10 11.78
N LEU A 86 -14.62 -13.85 11.81
CA LEU A 86 -15.41 -12.71 12.29
C LEU A 86 -16.68 -12.51 11.46
N GLU A 87 -16.59 -12.62 10.14
CA GLU A 87 -17.76 -12.49 9.26
C GLU A 87 -18.75 -13.64 9.45
N GLU A 88 -18.28 -14.88 9.68
CA GLU A 88 -19.15 -16.02 10.00
C GLU A 88 -19.94 -15.80 11.30
N VAL A 89 -19.28 -15.29 12.36
CA VAL A 89 -19.95 -15.01 13.65
C VAL A 89 -20.96 -13.86 13.52
N LYS A 90 -20.75 -12.94 12.57
CA LYS A 90 -21.72 -11.88 12.26
C LYS A 90 -22.90 -12.39 11.44
N ALA A 91 -22.71 -13.43 10.63
CA ALA A 91 -23.73 -13.96 9.73
C ALA A 91 -24.81 -14.77 10.45
N ALA A 92 -24.44 -15.54 11.48
CA ALA A 92 -25.39 -16.36 12.23
C ALA A 92 -24.97 -16.57 13.70
N PRO A 93 -25.92 -16.77 14.63
CA PRO A 93 -25.61 -17.13 16.01
C PRO A 93 -24.89 -18.47 16.11
N LEU A 94 -23.94 -18.59 17.04
CA LEU A 94 -23.19 -19.82 17.26
C LEU A 94 -23.76 -20.63 18.43
N ASP A 95 -23.66 -21.96 18.31
CA ASP A 95 -23.88 -22.86 19.44
C ASP A 95 -22.67 -22.88 20.39
N GLU A 96 -22.85 -23.45 21.57
CA GLU A 96 -21.82 -23.47 22.60
C GLU A 96 -20.53 -24.20 22.17
N ALA A 97 -20.67 -25.30 21.43
CA ALA A 97 -19.54 -26.05 20.90
C ALA A 97 -18.71 -25.22 19.91
N SER A 98 -19.38 -24.48 19.00
CA SER A 98 -18.70 -23.60 18.04
C SER A 98 -18.03 -22.42 18.73
N ARG A 99 -18.65 -21.85 19.77
CA ARG A 99 -18.03 -20.77 20.57
C ARG A 99 -16.77 -21.23 21.29
N ASN A 100 -16.78 -22.42 21.90
CA ASN A 100 -15.59 -23.00 22.51
C ASN A 100 -14.48 -23.26 21.50
N ARG A 101 -14.84 -23.81 20.33
CA ARG A 101 -13.86 -24.00 19.24
C ARG A 101 -13.27 -22.67 18.77
N LEU A 102 -14.09 -21.61 18.67
CA LEU A 102 -13.62 -20.31 18.21
C LEU A 102 -12.71 -19.62 19.24
N ARG A 103 -12.99 -19.79 20.54
CA ARG A 103 -12.09 -19.36 21.62
C ARG A 103 -10.71 -20.01 21.48
N ASP A 104 -10.67 -21.30 21.23
CA ASP A 104 -9.40 -22.04 21.10
C ASP A 104 -8.64 -21.63 19.84
N ILE A 105 -9.36 -21.42 18.71
CA ILE A 105 -8.79 -20.87 17.48
C ILE A 105 -8.22 -19.48 17.73
N HIS A 106 -8.92 -18.61 18.47
CA HIS A 106 -8.43 -17.27 18.81
C HIS A 106 -7.10 -17.33 19.59
N LYS A 107 -7.06 -18.16 20.64
CA LYS A 107 -5.83 -18.37 21.44
C LYS A 107 -4.67 -18.90 20.59
N SER A 108 -4.93 -19.88 19.73
CA SER A 108 -3.91 -20.40 18.82
C SER A 108 -3.46 -19.36 17.80
N SER A 109 -4.37 -18.52 17.29
CA SER A 109 -4.06 -17.50 16.29
C SER A 109 -3.14 -16.42 16.85
N ILE A 110 -3.34 -16.00 18.10
CA ILE A 110 -2.45 -15.05 18.78
C ILE A 110 -1.02 -15.60 18.84
N ARG A 111 -0.85 -16.85 19.30
CA ARG A 111 0.49 -17.48 19.36
C ARG A 111 1.16 -17.59 17.98
N GLU A 112 0.38 -17.90 16.95
CA GLU A 112 0.89 -17.98 15.58
C GLU A 112 1.25 -16.60 15.00
N LEU A 113 0.54 -15.54 15.42
CA LEU A 113 0.88 -14.16 15.08
C LEU A 113 2.16 -13.74 15.80
N GLU A 114 2.30 -14.03 17.09
CA GLU A 114 3.50 -13.72 17.88
C GLU A 114 4.76 -14.27 17.20
N ASP A 115 4.74 -15.54 16.77
CA ASP A 115 5.85 -16.18 16.04
C ASP A 115 6.22 -15.47 14.72
N GLY A 116 5.30 -14.71 14.12
CA GLY A 116 5.51 -13.97 12.88
C GLY A 116 5.87 -12.50 13.04
N LEU A 117 5.91 -11.99 14.27
CA LEU A 117 6.11 -10.56 14.59
C LEU A 117 7.43 -10.34 15.31
N ALA A 118 8.01 -9.15 15.20
CA ALA A 118 9.17 -8.75 15.99
C ALA A 118 8.83 -8.61 17.50
N PRO A 119 9.81 -8.73 18.41
CA PRO A 119 9.58 -8.69 19.86
C PRO A 119 8.72 -7.52 20.35
N GLU A 120 8.94 -6.32 19.80
CA GLU A 120 8.22 -5.10 20.18
C GLU A 120 6.72 -5.22 19.88
N LEU A 121 6.37 -5.80 18.74
CA LEU A 121 4.98 -6.04 18.34
C LEU A 121 4.35 -7.23 19.07
N ARG A 122 5.14 -8.23 19.47
CA ARG A 122 4.66 -9.32 20.35
C ARG A 122 4.20 -8.74 21.68
N GLU A 123 5.05 -7.93 22.32
CA GLU A 123 4.70 -7.29 23.59
C GLU A 123 3.49 -6.36 23.45
N GLU A 124 3.35 -5.66 22.32
CA GLU A 124 2.16 -4.85 22.04
C GLU A 124 0.90 -5.71 21.90
N LEU A 125 0.98 -6.78 21.12
CA LEU A 125 -0.13 -7.72 20.92
C LEU A 125 -0.57 -8.33 22.25
N GLU A 126 0.36 -8.79 23.10
CA GLU A 126 0.06 -9.35 24.43
C GLU A 126 -0.64 -8.35 25.35
N ARG A 127 -0.27 -7.06 25.31
CA ARG A 127 -0.93 -6.02 26.11
C ARG A 127 -2.35 -5.72 25.66
N LEU A 128 -2.64 -5.88 24.36
CA LEU A 128 -3.93 -5.54 23.78
C LEU A 128 -4.90 -6.73 23.75
N ALA A 129 -4.39 -7.94 23.49
CA ALA A 129 -5.17 -9.15 23.32
C ALA A 129 -5.35 -9.90 24.66
N LEU A 130 -6.27 -9.40 25.49
CA LEU A 130 -6.61 -10.04 26.76
C LEU A 130 -7.18 -11.46 26.52
N PRO A 131 -6.64 -12.50 27.18
CA PRO A 131 -7.11 -13.88 26.97
C PRO A 131 -8.50 -14.11 27.58
N PHE A 132 -9.30 -14.94 26.92
CA PHE A 132 -10.54 -15.46 27.50
C PHE A 132 -10.26 -16.36 28.71
N THR A 133 -11.12 -16.28 29.72
CA THR A 133 -11.16 -17.24 30.84
C THR A 133 -11.33 -18.67 30.33
N ASP A 134 -10.62 -19.62 30.95
CA ASP A 134 -10.68 -21.03 30.53
C ASP A 134 -11.96 -21.73 31.01
N ASP A 135 -12.50 -21.28 32.14
CA ASP A 135 -13.63 -21.91 32.84
C ASP A 135 -15.01 -21.52 32.29
N GLU A 136 -15.09 -20.57 31.37
CA GLU A 136 -16.34 -20.06 30.82
C GLU A 136 -16.33 -20.07 29.29
N THR A 137 -17.46 -20.44 28.70
CA THR A 137 -17.66 -20.33 27.24
C THR A 137 -17.98 -18.87 26.91
N PRO A 138 -17.16 -18.16 26.12
CA PRO A 138 -17.44 -16.78 25.75
C PRO A 138 -18.75 -16.66 24.98
N SER A 139 -19.40 -15.49 25.08
CA SER A 139 -20.56 -15.13 24.29
C SER A 139 -20.19 -14.78 22.83
N ASP A 140 -21.17 -14.83 21.93
CA ASP A 140 -20.98 -14.39 20.53
C ASP A 140 -20.47 -12.95 20.44
N ALA A 141 -20.90 -12.08 21.34
CA ALA A 141 -20.50 -10.68 21.37
C ALA A 141 -19.02 -10.54 21.76
N GLU A 142 -18.57 -11.27 22.79
CA GLU A 142 -17.17 -11.26 23.22
C GLU A 142 -16.25 -11.80 22.13
N LEU A 143 -16.64 -12.89 21.46
CA LEU A 143 -15.89 -13.44 20.32
C LEU A 143 -15.80 -12.42 19.18
N ARG A 144 -16.91 -11.74 18.84
CA ARG A 144 -16.89 -10.69 17.79
C ARG A 144 -15.96 -9.54 18.14
N ILE A 145 -15.98 -9.05 19.38
CA ILE A 145 -15.12 -7.94 19.81
C ILE A 145 -13.65 -8.35 19.75
N ALA A 146 -13.30 -9.52 20.30
CA ALA A 146 -11.92 -9.97 20.33
C ALA A 146 -11.35 -10.20 18.91
N GLN A 147 -12.14 -10.82 18.01
CA GLN A 147 -11.74 -11.01 16.62
C GLN A 147 -11.62 -9.68 15.87
N ALA A 148 -12.59 -8.76 16.04
CA ALA A 148 -12.55 -7.44 15.41
C ALA A 148 -11.36 -6.60 15.88
N GLN A 149 -10.98 -6.71 17.16
CA GLN A 149 -9.78 -6.07 17.69
C GLN A 149 -8.52 -6.55 16.97
N LEU A 150 -8.35 -7.87 16.82
CA LEU A 150 -7.20 -8.44 16.09
C LEU A 150 -7.18 -8.03 14.62
N VAL A 151 -8.33 -8.10 13.93
CA VAL A 151 -8.42 -7.66 12.52
C VAL A 151 -8.03 -6.20 12.39
N GLY A 152 -8.61 -5.32 13.20
CA GLY A 152 -8.36 -3.88 13.13
C GLY A 152 -6.90 -3.52 13.46
N TRP A 153 -6.31 -4.18 14.46
CA TRP A 153 -4.89 -3.99 14.80
C TRP A 153 -3.98 -4.44 13.66
N LEU A 154 -4.23 -5.61 13.06
CA LEU A 154 -3.45 -6.11 11.92
C LEU A 154 -3.59 -5.22 10.68
N GLU A 155 -4.80 -4.76 10.36
CA GLU A 155 -5.03 -3.82 9.26
C GLU A 155 -4.27 -2.50 9.49
N GLY A 156 -4.28 -1.98 10.72
CA GLY A 156 -3.50 -0.80 11.12
C GLY A 156 -1.99 -1.01 10.99
N LEU A 157 -1.48 -2.15 11.43
CA LEU A 157 -0.06 -2.51 11.32
C LEU A 157 0.41 -2.53 9.86
N PHE A 158 -0.30 -3.26 8.99
CA PHE A 158 0.07 -3.33 7.58
C PHE A 158 -0.04 -1.99 6.87
N HIS A 159 -1.07 -1.19 7.19
CA HIS A 159 -1.20 0.16 6.65
C HIS A 159 -0.06 1.08 7.09
N GLY A 160 0.36 1.00 8.36
CA GLY A 160 1.49 1.75 8.90
C GLY A 160 2.80 1.43 8.18
N ILE A 161 3.10 0.13 7.99
CA ILE A 161 4.29 -0.33 7.27
C ILE A 161 4.27 0.15 5.81
N GLN A 162 3.14 -0.01 5.10
CA GLN A 162 3.00 0.45 3.72
C GLN A 162 3.19 1.97 3.59
N THR A 163 2.65 2.74 4.53
CA THR A 163 2.77 4.20 4.55
C THR A 163 4.23 4.62 4.74
N ALA A 164 4.93 4.00 5.68
CA ALA A 164 6.33 4.27 5.94
C ALA A 164 7.22 3.89 4.74
N LEU A 165 7.02 2.71 4.15
CA LEU A 165 7.76 2.28 2.95
C LEU A 165 7.51 3.22 1.76
N PHE A 166 6.27 3.67 1.54
CA PHE A 166 5.96 4.63 0.49
C PHE A 166 6.66 5.98 0.73
N ALA A 167 6.64 6.49 1.97
CA ALA A 167 7.33 7.72 2.32
C ALA A 167 8.85 7.63 2.08
N GLN A 168 9.46 6.49 2.44
CA GLN A 168 10.88 6.22 2.17
C GLN A 168 11.19 6.22 0.66
N GLN A 169 10.37 5.55 -0.16
CA GLN A 169 10.55 5.54 -1.61
C GLN A 169 10.45 6.94 -2.21
N MET A 170 9.52 7.76 -1.73
CA MET A 170 9.37 9.15 -2.18
C MET A 170 10.58 10.02 -1.77
N ALA A 171 11.08 9.88 -0.55
CA ALA A 171 12.26 10.59 -0.07
C ALA A 171 13.51 10.21 -0.87
N ALA A 172 13.71 8.91 -1.15
CA ALA A 172 14.82 8.42 -1.97
C ALA A 172 14.75 8.96 -3.41
N ARG A 173 13.56 9.00 -4.01
CA ARG A 173 13.35 9.59 -5.35
C ARG A 173 13.69 11.08 -5.37
N ALA A 174 13.24 11.84 -4.38
CA ALA A 174 13.52 13.27 -4.28
C ALA A 174 15.03 13.56 -4.12
N GLN A 175 15.74 12.76 -3.33
CA GLN A 175 17.20 12.86 -3.18
C GLN A 175 17.92 12.60 -4.51
N LEU A 176 17.54 11.56 -5.25
CA LEU A 176 18.12 11.26 -6.56
C LEU A 176 17.88 12.37 -7.57
N GLU A 177 16.68 12.98 -7.57
CA GLU A 177 16.38 14.10 -8.46
C GLU A 177 17.21 15.34 -8.11
N GLN A 178 17.40 15.65 -6.83
CA GLN A 178 18.28 16.74 -6.38
C GLN A 178 19.73 16.52 -6.82
N MET A 179 20.24 15.28 -6.69
CA MET A 179 21.60 14.94 -7.15
C MET A 179 21.73 15.09 -8.68
N ARG A 180 20.72 14.69 -9.45
CA ARG A 180 20.69 14.86 -10.91
C ARG A 180 20.67 16.35 -11.31
N GLN A 181 19.89 17.17 -10.60
CA GLN A 181 19.83 18.61 -10.84
C GLN A 181 21.14 19.33 -10.47
N GLY A 182 21.82 18.88 -9.41
CA GLY A 182 23.13 19.41 -9.01
C GLY A 182 24.32 18.93 -9.85
N ALA A 183 24.19 17.77 -10.52
CA ALA A 183 25.24 17.19 -11.36
C ALA A 183 25.17 17.60 -12.84
N LEU A 184 24.14 18.35 -13.26
CA LEU A 184 24.09 18.95 -14.59
C LEU A 184 25.14 20.08 -14.65
N PRO A 185 26.18 19.99 -15.51
CA PRO A 185 27.04 21.13 -15.78
C PRO A 185 26.14 22.23 -16.35
N GLY A 186 25.98 23.33 -15.62
CA GLY A 186 25.35 24.53 -16.17
C GLY A 186 26.02 24.85 -17.52
N PRO A 187 25.27 25.32 -18.54
CA PRO A 187 25.84 25.60 -19.85
C PRO A 187 27.09 26.46 -19.64
N ALA A 188 28.24 25.88 -19.97
CA ALA A 188 29.53 26.51 -19.80
C ALA A 188 29.43 27.91 -20.41
N GLY A 189 29.49 28.92 -19.56
CA GLY A 189 29.63 30.30 -20.00
C GLY A 189 30.83 30.35 -20.93
N ASN A 190 30.57 30.65 -22.19
CA ASN A 190 31.58 30.87 -23.22
C ASN A 190 32.63 31.86 -22.70
N PRO A 191 33.87 31.44 -22.37
CA PRO A 191 34.92 32.35 -21.97
C PRO A 191 35.56 32.88 -23.24
N GLY A 192 35.11 34.04 -23.71
CA GLY A 192 35.79 34.74 -24.79
C GLY A 192 34.90 35.76 -25.47
N HIS A 193 34.93 37.00 -25.00
CA HIS A 193 35.44 38.16 -25.74
C HIS A 193 35.39 39.41 -24.84
N PRO A 194 36.54 39.95 -24.41
CA PRO A 194 36.61 41.29 -23.85
C PRO A 194 36.57 42.31 -25.01
N GLN A 195 35.45 43.01 -25.19
CA GLN A 195 35.45 44.24 -25.98
C GLN A 195 36.05 45.36 -25.12
N GLY A 196 37.37 45.52 -25.20
CA GLY A 196 38.06 46.70 -24.70
C GLY A 196 37.82 47.91 -25.60
N PRO A 197 37.67 49.13 -25.07
CA PRO A 197 37.64 50.33 -25.88
C PRO A 197 39.06 50.88 -26.08
N GLY A 198 39.54 50.90 -27.32
CA GLY A 198 40.69 51.67 -27.78
C GLY A 198 40.76 51.60 -29.31
N GLN A 199 40.59 52.67 -30.09
CA GLN A 199 41.31 53.95 -30.27
C GLN A 199 42.03 53.95 -31.64
N TYR A 200 42.08 55.12 -32.31
CA TYR A 200 42.77 55.49 -33.59
C TYR A 200 41.98 55.13 -34.87
N LEU A 201 41.74 56.00 -35.87
CA LEU A 201 42.36 57.23 -36.39
C LEU A 201 41.30 58.24 -36.83
#